data_AF-A0A924BLV2-F1
#
_entry.id   AF-A0A924BLV2-F1
#
_cell.length_a   1.000
_cell.length_b   1.000
_cell.length_c   1.000
_cell.angle_alpha   90.00
_cell.angle_beta   90.00
_cell.angle_gamma   90.00
#
_symmetry.space_group_name_H-M   'P 1'
#
loop_
_entity.id
_entity.type
_entity.pdbx_description
1 polymer ?
#
loop_
_entity_poly.entity_id
_entity_poly.type
_entity_poly.pdbx_seq_one_letter_code
_entity_poly.pdbx_strand_id
1 'polypeptide(L)'
;MSPINRLIEAGLTLTTDGTRLVVCPTSGITNSLRALIVANKSAIWSDVYEAECQAALLIASINRCCDVRGDDDLNRAGLIDEAGNFTT
;
A
#
# COMPACT_ATOMS: atom_id res chain seq x y z
N MET A 1 6.85 -15.20 -9.18
CA MET A 1 5.64 -14.57 -8.63
C MET A 1 6.00 -13.96 -7.29
N SER A 2 5.84 -12.65 -7.11
CA SER A 2 6.24 -11.96 -5.87
C SER A 2 5.45 -12.51 -4.66
N PRO A 3 6.08 -12.68 -3.47
CA PRO A 3 5.37 -13.03 -2.24
C PRO A 3 4.21 -12.08 -1.93
N ILE A 4 4.35 -10.80 -2.26
CA ILE A 4 3.32 -9.77 -2.07
C ILE A 4 2.08 -10.06 -2.93
N ASN A 5 2.27 -10.37 -4.22
CA ASN A 5 1.15 -10.65 -5.13
C ASN A 5 0.32 -11.84 -4.64
N ARG A 6 0.95 -12.88 -4.07
CA ARG A 6 0.21 -14.02 -3.47
C ARG A 6 -0.63 -13.63 -2.27
N LEU A 7 -0.19 -12.66 -1.48
CA LEU A 7 -0.92 -12.17 -0.32
C LEU A 7 -2.11 -11.31 -0.77
N ILE A 8 -1.90 -10.44 -1.76
CA ILE A 8 -2.94 -9.61 -2.36
C ILE A 8 -4.01 -10.47 -3.06
N GLU A 9 -3.59 -11.46 -3.86
CA GLU A 9 -4.49 -12.44 -4.50
C GLU A 9 -5.31 -13.25 -3.47
N ALA A 10 -4.77 -13.44 -2.26
CA ALA A 10 -5.49 -14.05 -1.15
C ALA A 10 -6.47 -13.10 -0.43
N GLY A 11 -6.62 -11.86 -0.93
CA GLY A 11 -7.48 -10.83 -0.36
C GLY A 11 -6.89 -10.15 0.87
N LEU A 12 -5.56 -10.17 1.03
CA LEU A 12 -4.89 -9.50 2.14
C LEU A 12 -4.35 -8.13 1.71
N THR A 13 -4.63 -7.13 2.53
CA THR A 13 -4.03 -5.80 2.48
C THR A 13 -2.78 -5.79 3.35
N LEU A 14 -1.72 -5.14 2.84
CA LEU A 14 -0.41 -5.04 3.48
C LEU A 14 -0.10 -3.57 3.73
N THR A 15 0.16 -3.17 4.97
CA THR A 15 0.57 -1.79 5.29
C THR A 15 1.73 -1.81 6.28
N THR A 16 2.32 -0.66 6.58
CA THR A 16 3.27 -0.53 7.68
C THR A 16 2.76 0.42 8.76
N ASP A 17 3.16 0.17 10.01
CA ASP A 17 2.99 1.10 11.13
C ASP A 17 4.24 1.97 11.37
N GLY A 18 5.14 2.01 10.38
CA GLY A 18 6.47 2.62 10.45
C GLY A 18 7.58 1.69 10.95
N THR A 19 7.27 0.64 11.72
CA THR A 19 8.30 -0.32 12.22
C THR A 19 7.97 -1.78 11.97
N ARG A 20 6.71 -2.09 11.65
CA ARG A 20 6.19 -3.44 11.48
C ARG A 20 5.32 -3.50 10.24
N LEU A 21 5.31 -4.70 9.64
CA LEU A 21 4.35 -5.08 8.62
C LEU A 21 3.02 -5.41 9.31
N VAL A 22 1.96 -4.76 8.87
CA VAL A 22 0.57 -5.02 9.26
C VAL A 22 -0.11 -5.72 8.10
N VAL A 23 -0.86 -6.79 8.41
CA VAL A 23 -1.55 -7.60 7.41
C VAL A 23 -2.99 -7.77 7.83
N CYS A 24 -3.93 -7.37 6.95
CA CYS A 24 -5.35 -7.37 7.23
C CYS A 24 -6.15 -8.03 6.09
N PRO A 25 -7.28 -8.70 6.38
CA PRO A 25 -7.77 -9.05 7.70
C PRO A 25 -7.00 -10.25 8.28
N THR A 26 -6.77 -10.26 9.60
CA THR A 26 -6.06 -11.36 10.29
C THR A 26 -6.76 -12.71 10.12
N SER A 27 -8.09 -12.71 9.96
CA SER A 27 -8.90 -13.91 9.73
C SER A 27 -8.61 -14.60 8.39
N GLY A 28 -8.08 -13.88 7.40
CA GLY A 28 -7.68 -14.44 6.11
C GLY A 28 -6.30 -15.11 6.13
N ILE A 29 -5.54 -14.98 7.22
CA ILE A 29 -4.16 -15.47 7.29
C ILE A 29 -4.14 -16.96 7.64
N THR A 30 -4.06 -17.80 6.62
CA THR A 30 -3.85 -19.25 6.77
C THR A 30 -2.42 -19.55 7.23
N ASN A 31 -2.16 -20.79 7.68
CA ASN A 31 -0.82 -21.22 8.11
C ASN A 31 0.21 -21.14 6.98
N SER A 32 -0.18 -21.40 5.73
CA SER A 32 0.71 -21.31 4.57
C SER A 32 1.07 -19.86 4.25
N LEU A 33 0.10 -18.93 4.31
CA LEU A 33 0.35 -17.49 4.13
C LEU A 33 1.21 -16.94 5.28
N ARG A 34 0.98 -17.39 6.51
CA ARG A 34 1.82 -17.04 7.66
C ARG A 34 3.26 -17.48 7.45
N ALA A 35 3.50 -18.71 7.00
CA ALA A 35 4.84 -19.21 6.71
C ALA A 35 5.52 -18.39 5.60
N LEU A 36 4.77 -18.01 4.55
CA LEU A 36 5.26 -17.15 3.48
C LEU A 36 5.68 -15.76 4.00
N ILE A 37 4.84 -15.14 4.84
CA ILE A 37 5.12 -13.83 5.46
C ILE A 37 6.38 -13.93 6.33
N VAL A 38 6.48 -14.96 7.18
CA VAL A 38 7.64 -15.12 8.08
C VAL A 38 8.93 -15.32 7.29
N ALA A 39 8.90 -16.14 6.23
CA ALA A 39 10.08 -16.42 5.42
C ALA A 39 10.58 -15.20 4.61
N ASN A 40 9.70 -14.25 4.29
CA ASN A 40 10.01 -13.10 3.43
C ASN A 40 9.78 -11.76 4.13
N LYS A 41 9.72 -11.74 5.46
CA LYS A 41 9.22 -10.58 6.24
C LYS A 41 9.95 -9.28 5.92
N SER A 42 11.28 -9.32 5.86
CA SER A 42 12.10 -8.13 5.59
C SER A 42 11.90 -7.59 4.18
N ALA A 43 11.85 -8.46 3.17
CA ALA A 43 11.61 -8.09 1.79
C ALA A 43 10.19 -7.50 1.63
N ILE A 44 9.17 -8.19 2.14
CA ILE A 44 7.79 -7.70 2.10
C ILE A 44 7.67 -6.35 2.80
N TRP A 45 8.28 -6.19 3.98
CA TRP A 45 8.24 -4.91 4.69
C TRP A 45 8.91 -3.79 3.89
N SER A 46 10.09 -4.04 3.32
CA SER A 46 10.82 -3.04 2.52
C SER A 46 10.02 -2.58 1.32
N ASP A 47 9.45 -3.51 0.57
CA ASP A 47 8.68 -3.21 -0.64
C ASP A 47 7.39 -2.44 -0.30
N VAL A 48 6.67 -2.85 0.76
CA VAL A 48 5.44 -2.17 1.20
C VAL A 48 5.76 -0.77 1.72
N TYR A 49 6.84 -0.61 2.48
CA TYR A 49 7.28 0.69 2.98
C TYR A 49 7.71 1.64 1.85
N GLU A 50 8.41 1.12 0.84
CA GLU A 50 8.78 1.92 -0.33
C GLU A 50 7.55 2.37 -1.12
N ALA A 51 6.58 1.47 -1.33
CA ALA A 51 5.32 1.80 -1.98
C ALA A 51 4.54 2.88 -1.20
N GLU A 52 4.47 2.79 0.13
CA GLU A 52 3.86 3.82 1.00
C GLU A 52 4.55 5.18 0.84
N CYS A 53 5.89 5.20 0.81
CA CYS A 53 6.65 6.43 0.61
C CYS A 53 6.39 7.05 -0.78
N GLN A 54 6.36 6.23 -1.82
CA GLN A 54 6.09 6.69 -3.19
C GLN A 54 4.65 7.21 -3.33
N ALA A 55 3.67 6.52 -2.75
CA ALA A 55 2.28 6.96 -2.69
C ALA A 55 2.15 8.32 -2.00
N ALA A 56 2.80 8.51 -0.85
CA ALA A 56 2.80 9.79 -0.14
C ALA A 56 3.41 10.93 -0.98
N LEU A 57 4.52 10.66 -1.68
CA LEU A 57 5.13 11.63 -2.60
C LEU A 57 4.22 11.98 -3.78
N LEU A 58 3.52 11.00 -4.32
CA LEU A 58 2.56 11.20 -5.40
C LEU A 58 1.37 12.06 -4.94
N ILE A 59 0.78 11.74 -3.78
CA ILE A 59 -0.29 12.54 -3.16
C ILE A 59 0.16 13.98 -2.94
N ALA A 60 1.37 14.20 -2.40
CA ALA A 60 1.91 15.55 -2.21
C ALA A 60 2.08 16.30 -3.54
N SER A 61 2.47 15.59 -4.59
CA SER A 61 2.62 16.14 -5.95
C SER A 61 1.27 16.49 -6.58
N ILE A 62 0.25 15.63 -6.42
CA ILE A 62 -1.13 15.88 -6.86
C ILE A 62 -1.65 17.15 -6.18
N ASN A 63 -1.55 17.24 -4.85
CA ASN A 63 -1.99 18.43 -4.11
C ASN A 63 -1.34 19.71 -4.64
N ARG A 64 -0.01 19.71 -4.81
CA ARG A 64 0.72 20.87 -5.35
C ARG A 64 0.26 21.24 -6.76
N CYS A 65 0.04 20.25 -7.64
CA CYS A 65 -0.43 20.50 -9.00
C CYS A 65 -1.84 21.09 -9.04
N CYS A 66 -2.76 20.56 -8.23
CA CYS A 66 -4.13 21.05 -8.14
C CYS A 66 -4.21 22.46 -7.52
N ASP A 67 -3.39 22.75 -6.51
CA ASP A 67 -3.31 24.09 -5.90
C ASP A 67 -2.83 25.16 -6.89
N VAL A 68 -1.88 24.81 -7.77
CA VAL A 68 -1.35 25.72 -8.80
C VAL A 68 -2.33 25.93 -9.95
N ARG A 69 -3.20 24.96 -10.25
CA ARG A 69 -4.13 25.00 -11.39
C ARG A 69 -5.54 25.48 -11.03
N GLY A 70 -5.91 25.48 -9.75
CA GLY A 70 -7.29 25.74 -9.32
C GLY A 70 -8.26 24.66 -9.80
N ASP A 71 -7.76 23.42 -9.97
CA ASP A 71 -8.57 22.28 -10.42
C ASP A 71 -9.64 21.92 -9.38
N ASP A 72 -10.80 21.49 -9.88
CA ASP A 72 -12.00 21.15 -9.11
C ASP A 72 -11.69 20.11 -8.01
N ASP A 73 -12.14 20.39 -6.78
CA ASP A 73 -11.81 19.62 -5.56
C ASP A 73 -12.17 18.13 -5.69
N LEU A 74 -13.15 17.80 -6.54
CA LEU A 74 -13.59 16.44 -6.85
C LEU A 74 -12.52 15.62 -7.59
N ASN A 75 -11.80 16.20 -8.55
CA ASN A 75 -10.74 15.51 -9.28
C ASN A 75 -9.51 15.28 -8.40
N ARG A 76 -9.21 16.24 -7.52
CA ARG A 76 -8.13 16.10 -6.53
C ARG A 76 -8.39 14.91 -5.61
N ALA A 77 -9.60 14.79 -5.06
CA ALA A 77 -9.95 13.71 -4.14
C ALA A 77 -9.81 12.31 -4.77
N GLY A 78 -10.28 12.13 -6.02
CA GLY A 78 -10.19 10.84 -6.73
C GLY A 78 -8.74 10.39 -6.98
N LEU A 79 -7.87 11.31 -7.39
CA LEU A 79 -6.46 11.00 -7.65
C LEU A 79 -5.69 10.65 -6.36
N ILE A 80 -6.03 11.28 -5.24
CA ILE A 80 -5.44 10.97 -3.93
C ILE A 80 -5.86 9.58 -3.46
N ASP A 81 -7.13 9.23 -3.64
CA ASP A 81 -7.65 7.91 -3.28
C ASP A 81 -6.97 6.79 -4.09
N GLU A 82 -6.83 6.97 -5.40
CA GLU A 82 -6.11 6.03 -6.27
C GLU A 82 -4.63 5.88 -5.87
N ALA A 83 -3.94 6.99 -5.59
CA ALA A 83 -2.56 6.97 -5.15
C ALA A 83 -2.39 6.31 -3.75
N GLY A 84 -3.37 6.44 -2.87
CA GLY A 84 -3.38 5.84 -1.55
C GLY A 84 -3.66 4.33 -1.54
N ASN A 85 -4.23 3.80 -2.63
CA ASN A 85 -4.64 2.40 -2.74
C ASN A 85 -3.59 1.53 -3.47
N PHE A 86 -2.34 1.60 -3.02
CA PHE A 86 -1.18 0.93 -3.63
C PHE A 86 -1.08 -0.58 -3.35
N THR A 87 -2.05 -1.15 -2.63
CA THR A 87 -2.05 -2.55 -2.16
C THR A 87 -3.17 -3.41 -2.75
N THR A 88 -4.02 -2.84 -3.61
CA THR A 88 -5.08 -3.56 -4.34
C THR A 88 -4.67 -3.94 -5.75
#